data_AF-A0A963HZ28-F1
#
_entry.id   AF-A0A963HZ28-F1
#
_cell.length_a   1.000
_cell.length_b   1.000
_cell.length_c   1.000
_cell.angle_alpha   90.00
_cell.angle_beta   90.00
_cell.angle_gamma   90.00
#
_symmetry.space_group_name_H-M   'P 1'
#
loop_
_entity.id
_entity.type
_entity.pdbx_description
1 polymer ?
#
loop_
_entity_poly.entity_id
_entity_poly.type
_entity_poly.pdbx_seq_one_letter_code
_entity_poly.pdbx_strand_id
1 'polypeptide(L)' 'AAVNEVLADTPATVNEDPLGDGWFIRIKLDDPAALDGLLDEAAYNALID' A
#
# COMPACT_ATOMS: atom_id res chain seq x y z
N ALA A 1 3.87 -4.70 -13.50
CA ALA A 1 2.94 -4.43 -12.40
C ALA A 1 2.12 -5.70 -12.12
N ALA A 2 1.57 -5.85 -10.93
CA ALA A 2 0.68 -6.95 -10.53
C ALA A 2 -0.54 -6.42 -9.77
N VAL A 3 -1.66 -7.13 -9.84
CA VAL A 3 -2.90 -6.87 -9.08
C VAL A 3 -3.12 -8.05 -8.14
N ASN A 4 -3.68 -7.80 -6.95
CA ASN A 4 -3.97 -8.86 -5.99
C ASN A 4 -5.29 -9.56 -6.28
N GLU A 5 -5.23 -10.67 -7.02
CA GLU A 5 -6.40 -11.48 -7.37
C GLU A 5 -7.13 -12.05 -6.14
N VAL A 6 -6.45 -12.19 -4.98
CA VAL A 6 -7.08 -12.66 -3.73
C VAL A 6 -8.22 -11.74 -3.30
N LEU A 7 -8.07 -10.43 -3.51
CA LEU A 7 -9.09 -9.46 -3.09
C LEU A 7 -10.38 -9.52 -3.92
N ALA A 8 -10.35 -10.17 -5.10
CA ALA A 8 -11.55 -10.40 -5.89
C ALA A 8 -12.49 -11.43 -5.20
N ASP A 9 -11.90 -12.47 -4.60
CA ASP A 9 -12.63 -13.54 -3.92
C ASP A 9 -12.81 -13.24 -2.42
N THR A 10 -11.82 -12.61 -1.79
CA THR A 10 -11.76 -12.35 -0.34
C THR A 10 -11.46 -10.86 -0.08
N PRO A 11 -12.42 -9.95 -0.35
CA PRO A 11 -12.19 -8.52 -0.19
C PRO A 11 -11.91 -8.10 1.25
N ALA A 12 -12.37 -8.89 2.24
CA ALA A 12 -12.14 -8.61 3.66
C ALA A 12 -10.67 -8.67 4.09
N THR A 13 -9.80 -9.34 3.31
CA THR A 13 -8.36 -9.42 3.60
C THR A 13 -7.72 -8.04 3.74
N VAL A 14 -8.21 -7.02 3.02
CA VAL A 14 -7.69 -5.64 3.18
C VAL A 14 -7.95 -5.06 4.57
N ASN A 15 -9.04 -5.47 5.23
CA ASN A 15 -9.36 -5.02 6.58
C ASN A 15 -8.59 -5.83 7.63
N GLU A 16 -8.43 -7.14 7.38
CA GLU A 16 -7.83 -8.08 8.34
C GLU A 16 -6.30 -7.99 8.37
N ASP A 17 -5.67 -7.81 7.21
CA ASP A 17 -4.21 -7.72 7.08
C ASP A 17 -3.79 -6.63 6.07
N PRO A 18 -3.98 -5.34 6.39
CA PRO A 18 -3.74 -4.22 5.48
C PRO A 18 -2.27 -4.04 5.08
N LEU A 19 -1.33 -4.54 5.90
CA LEU A 19 0.11 -4.40 5.66
C LEU A 19 0.76 -5.69 5.13
N GLY A 20 0.07 -6.83 5.18
CA GLY A 20 0.51 -8.10 4.60
C GLY A 20 -0.28 -8.45 3.34
N ASP A 21 -1.17 -9.43 3.44
CA ASP A 21 -1.87 -10.01 2.29
C ASP A 21 -2.92 -9.07 1.65
N GLY A 22 -3.28 -7.98 2.32
CA GLY A 22 -4.25 -6.98 1.88
C GLY A 22 -3.75 -5.97 0.84
N TRP A 23 -2.58 -6.15 0.24
CA TRP A 23 -2.04 -5.23 -0.77
C TRP A 23 -2.94 -5.16 -2.03
N PHE A 24 -3.08 -4.00 -2.66
CA PHE A 24 -3.90 -3.84 -3.87
C PHE A 24 -3.14 -4.10 -5.17
N ILE A 25 -2.01 -3.39 -5.35
CA ILE A 25 -1.20 -3.41 -6.56
C ILE A 25 0.30 -3.39 -6.22
N ARG A 26 1.11 -3.95 -7.10
CA ARG A 26 2.58 -3.82 -7.07
C ARG A 26 3.06 -3.22 -8.37
N ILE A 27 3.80 -2.12 -8.28
CA ILE A 27 4.32 -1.38 -9.42
C ILE A 27 5.85 -1.37 -9.33
N LYS A 28 6.52 -1.47 -10.48
CA LYS A 28 7.96 -1.21 -10.55
C LYS A 28 8.15 0.30 -10.67
N LEU A 29 8.94 0.88 -9.78
CA LEU A 29 9.31 2.29 -9.89
C LEU A 29 10.25 2.48 -11.07
N ASP A 30 9.90 3.39 -11.96
CA ASP A 30 10.77 3.82 -13.05
C ASP A 30 11.84 4.81 -12.54
N ASP A 31 11.49 5.59 -11.50
CA ASP A 31 12.38 6.51 -10.79
C ASP A 31 12.15 6.42 -9.27
N PRO A 32 13.16 6.04 -8.46
CA PRO A 32 13.06 6.03 -7.00
C PRO A 32 12.77 7.41 -6.38
N ALA A 33 13.17 8.51 -7.02
CA ALA A 33 12.93 9.87 -6.51
C ALA A 33 11.44 10.23 -6.46
N ALA A 34 10.57 9.47 -7.12
CA ALA A 34 9.13 9.60 -7.00
C ALA A 34 8.62 9.40 -5.56
N LEU A 35 9.41 8.78 -4.68
CA LEU A 35 9.07 8.60 -3.26
C LEU A 35 9.38 9.82 -2.39
N ASP A 36 10.23 10.75 -2.84
CA ASP A 36 10.75 11.86 -2.01
C ASP A 36 9.66 12.84 -1.56
N GLY A 37 8.55 12.92 -2.31
CA GLY A 37 7.40 13.77 -1.97
C GLY A 37 6.33 13.08 -1.11
N LEU A 38 6.52 11.80 -0.76
CA LEU A 38 5.59 11.06 0.08
C LEU A 38 5.93 11.23 1.56
N LEU A 39 4.94 11.02 2.42
CA LEU A 39 5.15 11.03 3.86
C LEU A 39 5.84 9.74 4.30
N ASP A 40 6.81 9.87 5.22
CA ASP A 40 7.27 8.74 6.00
C ASP A 40 6.24 8.36 7.08
N GLU A 41 6.50 7.25 7.80
CA GLU A 41 5.60 6.74 8.83
C GLU A 41 5.32 7.77 9.95
N ALA A 42 6.35 8.48 10.39
CA ALA A 42 6.22 9.45 11.48
C ALA A 42 5.39 10.66 11.06
N ALA A 43 5.63 11.19 9.85
CA ALA A 43 4.89 12.31 9.30
C ALA A 43 3.43 11.93 8.99
N TYR A 44 3.16 10.70 8.57
CA TYR A 44 1.79 10.22 8.37
C TYR A 44 1.03 10.09 9.70
N ASN A 45 1.66 9.55 10.75
CA ASN A 45 1.04 9.47 12.08
C ASN A 45 0.68 10.87 12.61
N ALA A 46 1.60 11.84 12.48
CA ALA A 46 1.34 13.21 12.90
C ALA A 46 0.22 13.91 12.11
N LEU A 47 -0.13 13.43 10.90
CA LEU A 47 -1.25 13.96 10.12
C LEU A 47 -2.61 13.46 10.62
N ILE A 48 -2.66 12.25 11.19
CA ILE A 48 -3.91 11.59 11.58
C ILE A 48 -4.24 11.70 13.08
N ASP A 49 -3.29 12.15 13.90
CA ASP A 49 -3.46 12.49 15.33
C ASP A 49 -4.30 13.76 15.54
#